data_AF-A0AAN9JAK8-F1
#
_entry.id   AF-A0AAN9JAK8-F1
#
_cell.length_a   1.000
_cell.length_b   1.000
_cell.length_c   1.000
_cell.angle_alpha   90.00
_cell.angle_beta   90.00
_cell.angle_gamma   90.00
#
_symmetry.space_group_name_H-M   'P 1'
#
loop_
_entity.id
_entity.type
_entity.pdbx_description
1 polymer ?
#
loop_
_entity_poly.entity_id
_entity_poly.type
_entity_poly.pdbx_seq_one_letter_code
_entity_poly.pdbx_strand_id
1 'polypeptide(L)'
;MLKVVFLIHLVTFFPAAHTLSRDQFPPSFVFGASTSAYQLMKMAGSQAYGIPSPMLGMEDVQLMANMGLKAYRFSISWSRLIPGIQPHVTLLHWDLPQTLEDEYRGWALYSHFETYLGSRALKHGFTGFNLLLSGFLPRTNTIEDVRASIRIHEFFIGWFMNPFTLGDYPNIMKKNAGSRLPSFTQKESNLVKGSIDFIGINFYHSFFVKNSVGNP
;
A
#
# COMPACT_ATOMS: atom_id res chain seq x y z
N MET A 1 -0.57 14.09 15.14
CA MET A 1 -1.97 13.89 14.69
C MET A 1 -1.89 13.16 13.34
N LEU A 2 -2.31 11.90 13.29
CA LEU A 2 -2.22 11.05 12.09
C LEU A 2 -3.05 11.66 10.95
N LYS A 3 -2.46 11.86 9.78
CA LYS A 3 -3.18 12.31 8.58
C LYS A 3 -3.56 11.10 7.75
N VAL A 4 -4.85 10.88 7.53
CA VAL A 4 -5.35 9.79 6.69
C VAL A 4 -5.48 10.30 5.25
N VAL A 5 -4.79 9.65 4.31
CA VAL A 5 -4.89 9.94 2.87
C VAL A 5 -5.64 8.78 2.21
N PHE A 6 -6.84 9.04 1.71
CA PHE A 6 -7.63 8.03 1.02
C PHE A 6 -7.25 7.97 -0.47
N LEU A 7 -6.93 6.77 -0.97
CA LEU A 7 -6.89 6.48 -2.39
C LEU A 7 -7.99 5.44 -2.68
N ILE A 8 -9.10 5.89 -3.24
CA ILE A 8 -10.25 5.01 -3.50
C ILE A 8 -10.28 4.69 -4.99
N HIS A 9 -10.08 3.42 -5.36
CA HIS A 9 -10.37 2.93 -6.72
C HIS A 9 -11.82 2.46 -6.75
N LEU A 10 -12.74 3.38 -7.04
CA LEU A 10 -14.17 3.09 -7.22
C LEU A 10 -14.45 2.81 -8.71
N VAL A 11 -14.55 1.54 -9.11
CA VAL A 11 -15.25 1.19 -10.35
C VAL A 11 -16.73 1.08 -9.99
N THR A 12 -17.48 2.16 -10.20
CA THR A 12 -18.92 2.21 -9.98
C THR A 12 -19.62 2.61 -11.27
N PHE A 13 -20.48 1.73 -11.79
CA PHE A 13 -21.43 2.09 -12.84
C PHE A 13 -22.57 2.88 -12.18
N PHE A 14 -22.58 4.20 -12.34
CA PHE A 14 -23.67 5.07 -11.91
C PHE A 14 -24.63 5.32 -13.08
N PRO A 15 -25.87 4.80 -13.05
CA PRO A 15 -26.89 5.16 -14.03
C PRO A 15 -27.65 6.40 -13.53
N ALA A 16 -27.01 7.58 -13.54
CA ALA A 16 -27.64 8.90 -13.56
C ALA A 16 -26.55 9.98 -13.44
N ALA A 17 -26.49 10.86 -14.44
CA ALA A 17 -25.54 11.98 -14.52
C ALA A 17 -25.91 13.15 -13.57
N HIS A 18 -26.01 12.90 -12.27
CA HIS A 18 -25.66 13.92 -11.29
C HIS A 18 -24.19 13.72 -10.97
N THR A 19 -23.37 14.24 -11.89
CA THR A 19 -21.91 14.06 -11.96
C THR A 19 -21.24 14.47 -10.66
N LEU A 20 -20.46 13.55 -10.07
CA LEU A 20 -19.46 13.89 -9.06
C LEU A 20 -18.49 14.93 -9.65
N SER A 21 -18.24 16.01 -8.94
CA SER A 21 -17.42 17.13 -9.40
C SER A 21 -16.41 17.57 -8.33
N ARG A 22 -15.30 18.17 -8.76
CA ARG A 22 -14.15 18.47 -7.87
C ARG A 22 -14.49 19.48 -6.77
N ASP A 23 -15.45 20.36 -6.99
CA ASP A 23 -15.97 21.34 -6.05
C ASP A 23 -16.73 20.71 -4.86
N GLN A 24 -17.12 19.44 -4.96
CA GLN A 24 -17.67 18.69 -3.82
C GLN A 24 -16.59 18.24 -2.82
N PHE A 25 -15.31 18.45 -3.14
CA PHE A 25 -14.16 18.11 -2.31
C PHE A 25 -13.45 19.37 -1.84
N PRO A 26 -12.76 19.35 -0.68
CA PRO A 26 -11.96 20.48 -0.23
C PRO A 26 -10.98 20.95 -1.33
N PRO A 27 -10.69 22.25 -1.47
CA PRO A 27 -9.77 22.75 -2.50
C PRO A 27 -8.36 22.13 -2.45
N SER A 28 -7.95 21.65 -1.28
CA SER A 28 -6.67 20.96 -1.06
C SER A 28 -6.70 19.45 -1.34
N PHE A 29 -7.85 18.91 -1.77
CA PHE A 29 -8.00 17.49 -2.07
C PHE A 29 -7.28 17.14 -3.36
N VAL A 30 -6.52 16.04 -3.34
CA VAL A 30 -5.64 15.67 -4.44
C VAL A 30 -6.25 14.51 -5.23
N PHE A 31 -6.47 14.74 -6.51
CA PHE A 31 -6.85 13.70 -7.49
C PHE A 31 -5.65 13.33 -8.34
N GLY A 32 -5.50 12.03 -8.62
CA GLY A 32 -4.36 11.49 -9.34
C GLY A 32 -4.60 10.10 -9.91
N ALA A 33 -3.56 9.56 -10.53
CA ALA A 33 -3.49 8.17 -11.01
C ALA A 33 -2.24 7.48 -10.42
N SER A 34 -2.19 6.15 -10.52
CA SER A 34 -1.06 5.37 -10.00
C SER A 34 -0.60 4.26 -10.93
N THR A 35 0.70 3.98 -10.96
CA THR A 35 1.32 2.86 -11.68
C THR A 35 2.46 2.21 -10.86
N SER A 36 3.01 1.09 -11.33
CA SER A 36 4.25 0.50 -10.79
C SER A 36 5.28 0.27 -11.88
N ALA A 37 6.56 0.33 -11.49
CA ALA A 37 7.72 0.16 -12.34
C ALA A 37 7.68 -1.18 -13.07
N TYR A 38 7.51 -2.30 -12.36
CA TYR A 38 7.47 -3.62 -13.02
C TYR A 38 6.28 -3.78 -14.00
N GLN A 39 5.17 -3.09 -13.77
CA GLN A 39 4.02 -3.12 -14.69
C GLN A 39 4.30 -2.41 -16.03
N LEU A 40 5.16 -1.38 -16.03
CA LEU A 40 5.44 -0.54 -17.20
C LEU A 40 6.81 -0.79 -17.82
N MET A 41 7.78 -1.23 -17.03
CA MET A 41 9.16 -1.34 -17.47
C MET A 41 9.42 -2.69 -18.10
N LYS A 42 9.66 -2.67 -19.40
CA LYS A 42 10.31 -3.79 -20.08
C LYS A 42 11.80 -3.80 -19.71
N MET A 43 12.24 -4.82 -18.99
CA MET A 43 13.66 -5.02 -18.70
C MET A 43 14.42 -5.33 -19.99
N ALA A 44 15.48 -4.57 -20.28
CA ALA A 44 16.33 -4.78 -21.45
C ALA A 44 16.89 -6.21 -21.44
N GLY A 45 16.59 -7.00 -22.49
CA GLY A 45 17.03 -8.39 -22.63
C GLY A 45 16.06 -9.46 -22.09
N SER A 46 14.92 -9.10 -21.49
CA SER A 46 13.91 -10.07 -21.06
C SER A 46 12.77 -10.24 -22.08
N GLN A 47 12.24 -11.46 -22.22
CA GLN A 47 10.97 -11.77 -22.90
C GLN A 47 9.74 -11.36 -22.06
N ALA A 48 9.83 -10.32 -21.22
CA ALA A 48 8.72 -9.88 -20.39
C ALA A 48 7.68 -9.10 -21.22
N TYR A 49 6.41 -9.48 -21.07
CA TYR A 49 5.24 -8.82 -21.66
C TYR A 49 4.90 -7.55 -20.84
N GLY A 50 5.52 -6.43 -21.18
CA GLY A 50 5.13 -5.09 -20.70
C GLY A 50 4.77 -4.18 -21.88
N ILE A 51 3.93 -3.16 -21.65
CA ILE A 51 3.77 -2.08 -22.64
C ILE A 51 5.16 -1.45 -22.80
N PRO A 52 5.69 -1.29 -24.03
CA PRO A 52 6.92 -0.54 -24.23
C PRO A 52 6.64 0.93 -23.96
N SER A 53 6.62 1.30 -22.68
CA SER A 53 6.63 2.66 -22.21
C SER A 53 8.08 2.99 -21.90
N PRO A 54 8.72 3.96 -22.58
CA PRO A 54 9.86 4.61 -21.94
C PRO A 54 9.35 5.11 -20.59
N MET A 55 10.13 4.94 -19.53
CA MET A 55 9.90 5.58 -18.23
C MET A 55 9.19 6.93 -18.42
N LEU A 56 7.97 7.08 -17.90
CA LEU A 56 7.11 8.28 -18.02
C LEU A 56 7.59 9.26 -19.10
N GLY A 57 7.22 8.99 -20.34
CA GLY A 57 7.58 9.87 -21.45
C GLY A 57 6.96 11.26 -21.24
N MET A 58 7.50 12.28 -21.91
CA MET A 58 6.87 13.62 -21.94
C MET A 58 5.41 13.56 -22.44
N GLU A 59 5.06 12.53 -23.22
CA GLU A 59 3.70 12.24 -23.68
C GLU A 59 2.76 11.86 -22.52
N ASP A 60 3.19 11.00 -21.59
CA ASP A 60 2.40 10.63 -20.40
C ASP A 60 2.21 11.86 -19.49
N VAL A 61 3.25 12.69 -19.34
CA VAL A 61 3.20 13.95 -18.59
C VAL A 61 2.19 14.92 -19.21
N GLN A 62 2.21 15.06 -20.53
CA GLN A 62 1.28 15.94 -21.25
C GLN A 62 -0.16 15.42 -21.13
N LEU A 63 -0.38 14.11 -21.21
CA LEU A 63 -1.70 13.50 -21.03
C LEU A 63 -2.24 13.76 -19.61
N MET A 64 -1.43 13.52 -18.58
CA MET A 64 -1.81 13.79 -17.18
C MET A 64 -2.14 15.27 -16.93
N ALA A 65 -1.37 16.18 -17.53
CA ALA A 65 -1.62 17.62 -17.46
C ALA A 65 -2.94 18.00 -18.16
N ASN A 66 -3.20 17.45 -19.35
CA ASN A 66 -4.44 17.67 -20.09
C ASN A 66 -5.68 17.12 -19.36
N MET A 67 -5.52 16.02 -18.60
CA MET A 67 -6.55 15.48 -17.70
C MET A 67 -6.69 16.27 -16.38
N GLY A 68 -5.83 17.27 -16.17
CA GLY A 68 -5.83 18.12 -14.98
C GLY A 68 -5.51 17.37 -13.68
N LEU A 69 -4.72 16.29 -13.74
CA LEU A 69 -4.25 15.55 -12.56
C LEU A 69 -3.29 16.43 -11.72
N LYS A 70 -3.35 16.30 -10.39
CA LYS A 70 -2.54 17.10 -9.46
C LYS A 70 -1.46 16.30 -8.73
N ALA A 71 -1.61 14.99 -8.70
CA ALA A 71 -0.58 14.07 -8.23
C ALA A 71 -0.51 12.83 -9.12
N TYR A 72 0.67 12.21 -9.11
CA TYR A 72 0.89 10.94 -9.74
C TYR A 72 1.71 10.06 -8.81
N ARG A 73 1.22 8.83 -8.59
CA ARG A 73 1.92 7.83 -7.79
C ARG A 73 2.59 6.83 -8.71
N PHE A 74 3.89 6.64 -8.54
CA PHE A 74 4.65 5.63 -9.28
C PHE A 74 5.61 4.94 -8.32
N SER A 75 6.02 3.71 -8.64
CA SER A 75 7.20 3.12 -8.01
C SER A 75 8.44 3.44 -8.84
N ILE A 76 9.57 3.57 -8.14
CA ILE A 76 10.83 3.95 -8.77
C ILE A 76 11.59 2.71 -9.21
N SER A 77 11.92 2.65 -10.50
CA SER A 77 13.31 2.47 -10.92
C SER A 77 13.82 3.89 -11.27
N TRP A 78 14.98 4.27 -10.75
CA TRP A 78 15.46 5.66 -10.54
C TRP A 78 15.08 6.78 -11.57
N SER A 79 14.73 7.98 -11.05
CA SER A 79 14.68 9.39 -11.60
C SER A 79 13.58 9.92 -12.53
N ARG A 80 12.70 10.81 -11.99
CA ARG A 80 12.59 12.26 -12.33
C ARG A 80 11.51 12.95 -11.49
N LEU A 81 11.73 14.23 -11.14
CA LEU A 81 10.74 15.11 -10.52
C LEU A 81 9.98 15.86 -11.63
N ILE A 82 8.65 15.82 -11.62
CA ILE A 82 7.79 16.48 -12.60
C ILE A 82 7.35 17.84 -12.04
N PRO A 83 7.69 18.99 -12.67
CA PRO A 83 7.24 20.30 -12.21
C PRO A 83 5.70 20.42 -12.24
N GLY A 84 5.09 20.91 -11.16
CA GLY A 84 3.65 21.19 -11.08
C GLY A 84 2.74 20.02 -10.69
N ILE A 85 3.28 18.80 -10.53
CA ILE A 85 2.57 17.61 -10.01
C ILE A 85 3.25 17.18 -8.71
N GLN A 86 2.48 16.96 -7.64
CA GLN A 86 3.02 16.44 -6.40
C GLN A 86 3.35 14.94 -6.55
N PRO A 87 4.63 14.52 -6.49
CA PRO A 87 4.98 13.11 -6.65
C PRO A 87 4.67 12.35 -5.34
N HIS A 88 3.99 11.21 -5.47
CA HIS A 88 3.88 10.23 -4.40
C HIS A 88 4.70 9.00 -4.78
N VAL A 89 5.89 8.90 -4.21
CA VAL A 89 6.87 7.89 -4.60
C VAL A 89 6.70 6.63 -3.76
N THR A 90 6.50 5.49 -4.43
CA THR A 90 6.55 4.17 -3.77
C THR A 90 7.97 3.64 -3.86
N LEU A 91 8.68 3.55 -2.72
CA LEU A 91 10.08 3.13 -2.68
C LEU A 91 10.28 1.66 -3.07
N LEU A 92 9.28 0.82 -2.82
CA LEU A 92 9.29 -0.61 -3.14
C LEU A 92 7.87 -1.06 -3.48
N HIS A 93 7.70 -1.72 -4.63
CA HIS A 93 6.44 -2.27 -5.10
C HIS A 93 6.61 -3.72 -5.55
N TRP A 94 7.09 -4.56 -4.63
CA TRP A 94 7.37 -5.99 -4.79
C TRP A 94 8.54 -6.37 -5.71
N ASP A 95 9.16 -5.39 -6.34
CA ASP A 95 10.32 -5.49 -7.23
C ASP A 95 11.65 -5.51 -6.45
N LEU A 96 11.81 -6.50 -5.57
CA LEU A 96 13.07 -6.71 -4.84
C LEU A 96 14.22 -7.07 -5.81
N PRO A 97 15.41 -6.46 -5.70
CA PRO A 97 16.58 -6.88 -6.48
C PRO A 97 16.90 -8.37 -6.30
N GLN A 98 17.13 -9.07 -7.42
CA GLN A 98 17.43 -10.51 -7.43
C GLN A 98 18.65 -10.87 -6.57
N THR A 99 19.66 -10.00 -6.50
CA THR A 99 20.85 -10.21 -5.65
C THR A 99 20.49 -10.33 -4.18
N LEU A 100 19.48 -9.59 -3.69
CA LEU A 100 19.03 -9.72 -2.30
C LEU A 100 18.31 -11.05 -2.05
N GLU A 101 17.60 -11.56 -3.06
CA GLU A 101 17.00 -12.89 -3.01
C GLU A 101 18.09 -13.98 -2.98
N ASP A 102 19.06 -13.91 -3.90
CA ASP A 102 20.12 -14.90 -4.06
C ASP A 102 21.08 -14.92 -2.86
N GLU A 103 21.48 -13.76 -2.35
CA GLU A 103 22.48 -13.64 -1.28
C GLU A 103 21.88 -13.75 0.13
N TYR A 104 20.66 -13.23 0.34
CA TYR A 104 20.07 -13.07 1.69
C TYR A 104 18.69 -13.69 1.85
N ARG A 105 18.19 -14.43 0.84
CA ARG A 105 16.82 -14.98 0.82
C ARG A 105 15.76 -13.89 0.95
N GLY A 106 16.07 -12.73 0.39
CA GLY A 106 15.20 -11.58 0.26
C GLY A 106 14.69 -11.05 1.60
N TRP A 107 13.37 -11.13 1.79
CA TRP A 107 12.69 -10.63 2.98
C TRP A 107 13.00 -11.40 4.27
N ALA A 108 13.67 -12.55 4.17
CA ALA A 108 13.96 -13.40 5.31
C ALA A 108 15.08 -12.85 6.23
N LEU A 109 15.88 -11.87 5.77
CA LEU A 109 16.98 -11.30 6.56
C LEU A 109 16.82 -9.78 6.74
N TYR A 110 16.44 -9.39 7.97
CA TYR A 110 16.05 -8.03 8.38
C TYR A 110 17.16 -6.97 8.29
N SER A 111 18.44 -7.34 8.38
CA SER A 111 19.53 -6.41 8.70
C SER A 111 20.02 -5.49 7.58
N HIS A 112 19.59 -5.69 6.32
CA HIS A 112 20.20 -4.99 5.16
C HIS A 112 19.29 -3.96 4.48
N PHE A 113 18.00 -3.88 4.85
CA PHE A 113 17.04 -2.99 4.19
C PHE A 113 17.29 -1.50 4.46
N GLU A 114 17.77 -1.13 5.65
CA GLU A 114 18.05 0.28 5.99
C GLU A 114 19.20 0.87 5.15
N THR A 115 20.19 0.04 4.79
CA THR A 115 21.33 0.45 3.97
C THR A 115 20.92 0.74 2.53
N TYR A 116 19.92 0.02 2.00
CA TYR A 116 19.49 0.14 0.60
C TYR A 116 18.61 1.37 0.35
N LEU A 117 17.75 1.76 1.32
CA LEU A 117 16.77 2.84 1.12
C LEU A 117 17.28 4.25 1.40
N GLY A 118 18.52 4.42 1.87
CA GLY A 118 19.22 5.70 1.93
C GLY A 118 18.53 6.77 2.80
N SER A 119 19.04 6.98 4.01
CA SER A 119 18.58 7.96 5.02
C SER A 119 18.43 9.44 4.57
N ARG A 120 18.84 9.79 3.34
CA ARG A 120 18.83 11.17 2.82
C ARG A 120 17.50 11.61 2.20
N ALA A 121 16.65 10.70 1.74
CA ALA A 121 15.36 11.05 1.11
C ALA A 121 14.31 11.58 2.11
N LEU A 122 14.51 11.33 3.41
CA LEU A 122 13.49 11.50 4.45
C LEU A 122 13.49 12.87 5.15
N LYS A 123 14.38 13.79 4.79
CA LYS A 123 14.59 15.02 5.60
C LYS A 123 13.51 16.10 5.44
N HIS A 124 12.67 16.06 4.41
CA HIS A 124 11.68 17.12 4.12
C HIS A 124 10.34 16.62 3.54
N GLY A 125 9.87 15.42 3.90
CA GLY A 125 8.62 14.86 3.38
C GLY A 125 7.87 14.01 4.41
N PHE A 126 6.63 13.64 4.08
CA PHE A 126 5.86 12.67 4.83
C PHE A 126 6.16 11.26 4.30
N THR A 127 6.33 10.29 5.20
CA THR A 127 6.54 8.88 4.86
C THR A 127 5.35 8.06 5.30
N GLY A 128 4.98 7.04 4.52
CA GLY A 128 3.81 6.25 4.79
C GLY A 128 3.92 4.83 4.27
N PHE A 129 2.95 4.01 4.65
CA PHE A 129 2.80 2.64 4.19
C PHE A 129 1.59 2.53 3.27
N ASN A 130 1.67 1.73 2.22
CA ASN A 130 0.51 1.44 1.37
C ASN A 130 -0.07 0.08 1.72
N LEU A 131 -1.28 0.07 2.26
CA LEU A 131 -1.98 -1.13 2.67
C LEU A 131 -3.04 -1.52 1.64
N LEU A 132 -2.96 -2.76 1.15
CA LEU A 132 -4.07 -3.37 0.43
C LEU A 132 -5.20 -3.63 1.44
N LEU A 133 -6.32 -2.96 1.23
CA LEU A 133 -7.50 -3.08 2.08
C LEU A 133 -8.63 -3.72 1.29
N SER A 134 -9.33 -4.65 1.94
CA SER A 134 -10.57 -5.22 1.44
C SER A 134 -11.65 -5.05 2.50
N GLY A 135 -12.89 -4.85 2.07
CA GLY A 135 -14.03 -4.89 2.99
C GLY A 135 -14.33 -6.33 3.38
N PHE A 136 -14.57 -6.60 4.66
CA PHE A 136 -14.94 -7.94 5.13
C PHE A 136 -16.27 -7.90 5.88
N LEU A 137 -17.35 -8.24 5.18
CA LEU A 137 -18.69 -8.26 5.76
C LEU A 137 -19.03 -9.68 6.21
N PRO A 138 -19.71 -9.89 7.35
CA PRO A 138 -20.16 -11.23 7.71
C PRO A 138 -21.18 -11.74 6.69
N ARG A 139 -21.13 -13.03 6.36
CA ARG A 139 -22.06 -13.66 5.40
C ARG A 139 -23.49 -13.73 5.94
N THR A 140 -23.63 -13.92 7.24
CA THR A 140 -24.90 -13.93 7.97
C THR A 140 -24.78 -13.14 9.28
N ASN A 141 -25.90 -12.85 9.93
CA ASN A 141 -25.93 -12.19 11.25
C ASN A 141 -25.65 -13.16 12.42
N THR A 142 -25.18 -14.38 12.14
CA THR A 142 -24.76 -15.31 13.19
C THR A 142 -23.51 -14.79 13.89
N ILE A 143 -23.39 -15.07 15.18
CA ILE A 143 -22.26 -14.58 15.97
C ILE A 143 -20.93 -15.16 15.48
N GLU A 144 -20.95 -16.35 14.88
CA GLU A 144 -19.81 -17.04 14.29
C GLU A 144 -19.28 -16.27 13.07
N ASP A 145 -20.16 -15.89 12.14
CA ASP A 145 -19.78 -15.14 10.93
C ASP A 145 -19.32 -13.72 11.27
N VAL A 146 -19.96 -13.06 12.25
CA VAL A 146 -19.52 -11.75 12.77
C VAL A 146 -18.14 -11.85 13.41
N ARG A 147 -17.88 -12.88 14.22
CA ARG A 147 -16.54 -13.11 14.77
C ARG A 147 -15.54 -13.43 13.67
N ALA A 148 -15.92 -14.16 12.64
CA ALA A 148 -15.05 -14.47 11.51
C ALA A 148 -14.66 -13.22 10.72
N SER A 149 -15.60 -12.30 10.48
CA SER A 149 -15.30 -11.03 9.82
C SER A 149 -14.34 -10.16 10.65
N ILE A 150 -14.49 -10.12 11.97
CA ILE A 150 -13.55 -9.40 12.86
C ILE A 150 -12.16 -10.06 12.82
N ARG A 151 -12.08 -11.39 12.89
CA ARG A 151 -10.78 -12.09 12.82
C ARG A 151 -10.04 -11.81 11.52
N ILE A 152 -10.72 -11.85 10.37
CA ILE A 152 -10.03 -11.56 9.10
C ILE A 152 -9.59 -10.09 9.02
N HIS A 153 -10.33 -9.14 9.58
CA HIS A 153 -9.86 -7.75 9.69
C HIS A 153 -8.56 -7.65 10.50
N GLU A 154 -8.46 -8.35 11.64
CA GLU A 154 -7.23 -8.37 12.44
C GLU A 154 -6.07 -8.99 11.66
N PHE A 155 -6.30 -10.07 10.92
CA PHE A 155 -5.26 -10.76 10.15
C PHE A 155 -4.86 -10.04 8.85
N PHE A 156 -5.71 -9.19 8.30
CA PHE A 156 -5.46 -8.51 7.03
C PHE A 156 -5.02 -7.05 7.20
N ILE A 157 -5.64 -6.35 8.15
CA ILE A 157 -5.37 -4.92 8.44
C ILE A 157 -4.59 -4.80 9.74
N GLY A 158 -5.07 -5.44 10.82
CA GLY A 158 -4.44 -5.39 12.14
C GLY A 158 -3.00 -5.88 12.15
N TRP A 159 -2.66 -6.85 11.30
CA TRP A 159 -1.31 -7.39 11.15
C TRP A 159 -0.27 -6.29 10.91
N PHE A 160 -0.60 -5.30 10.08
CA PHE A 160 0.30 -4.18 9.78
C PHE A 160 -0.01 -2.94 10.61
N MET A 161 -1.29 -2.64 10.82
CA MET A 161 -1.69 -1.40 11.49
C MET A 161 -1.44 -1.40 12.99
N ASN A 162 -1.56 -2.54 13.67
CA ASN A 162 -1.29 -2.57 15.12
C ASN A 162 0.19 -2.36 15.44
N PRO A 163 1.17 -2.92 14.69
CA PRO A 163 2.57 -2.52 14.85
C PRO A 163 2.78 -1.01 14.70
N PHE A 164 2.21 -0.37 13.66
CA PHE A 164 2.36 1.07 13.47
C PHE A 164 1.69 1.93 14.55
N THR A 165 0.61 1.47 15.19
CA THR A 165 -0.19 2.30 16.12
C THR A 165 0.05 1.94 17.59
N LEU A 166 0.22 0.66 17.88
CA LEU A 166 0.35 0.09 19.22
C LEU A 166 1.77 -0.44 19.50
N GLY A 167 2.57 -0.71 18.46
CA GLY A 167 3.91 -1.28 18.60
C GLY A 167 3.94 -2.80 18.75
N ASP A 168 2.83 -3.50 18.49
CA ASP A 168 2.74 -4.96 18.61
C ASP A 168 1.63 -5.52 17.70
N TYR A 169 1.65 -6.83 17.47
CA TYR A 169 0.64 -7.53 16.67
C TYR A 169 -0.70 -7.70 17.41
N PRO A 170 -1.83 -7.89 16.69
CA PRO A 170 -3.11 -8.23 17.28
C PRO A 170 -3.03 -9.46 18.21
N ASN A 171 -3.73 -9.39 19.35
CA ASN A 171 -3.76 -10.50 20.32
C ASN A 171 -4.31 -11.80 19.71
N ILE A 172 -5.30 -11.71 18.83
CA ILE A 172 -5.86 -12.89 18.15
C ILE A 172 -4.85 -13.52 17.18
N MET A 173 -4.00 -12.71 16.54
CA MET A 173 -2.92 -13.22 15.70
C MET A 173 -1.87 -13.93 16.54
N LYS A 174 -1.40 -13.31 17.63
CA LYS A 174 -0.45 -13.93 18.57
C LYS A 174 -0.97 -15.27 19.09
N LYS A 175 -2.25 -15.31 19.50
CA LYS A 175 -2.91 -16.54 19.99
C LYS A 175 -2.93 -17.66 18.95
N ASN A 176 -3.29 -17.34 17.71
CA ASN A 176 -3.49 -18.35 16.65
C ASN A 176 -2.18 -18.76 15.96
N ALA A 177 -1.24 -17.82 15.80
CA ALA A 177 0.04 -18.06 15.15
C ALA A 177 1.06 -18.71 16.11
N GLY A 178 0.98 -18.38 17.41
CA GLY A 178 1.91 -18.87 18.42
C GLY A 178 3.35 -18.52 18.07
N SER A 179 4.25 -19.50 18.20
CA SER A 179 5.69 -19.34 17.93
C SER A 179 6.04 -19.04 16.47
N ARG A 180 5.09 -19.17 15.53
CA ARG A 180 5.31 -18.81 14.11
C ARG A 180 5.32 -17.30 13.88
N LEU A 181 4.74 -16.53 14.80
CA LEU A 181 4.75 -15.06 14.73
C LEU A 181 5.92 -14.54 15.57
N PRO A 182 6.89 -13.82 14.97
CA PRO A 182 7.96 -13.21 15.74
C PRO A 182 7.40 -12.20 16.74
N SER A 183 8.13 -12.00 17.84
CA SER A 183 7.78 -11.00 18.85
C SER A 183 8.69 -9.78 18.70
N PHE A 184 8.12 -8.59 18.87
CA PHE A 184 8.93 -7.37 18.95
C PHE A 184 9.63 -7.30 20.29
N THR A 185 10.92 -6.98 20.28
CA THR A 185 11.59 -6.45 21.48
C THR A 185 11.02 -5.08 21.83
N GLN A 186 11.22 -4.62 23.07
CA GLN A 186 10.78 -3.28 23.47
C GLN A 186 11.39 -2.18 22.59
N LYS A 187 12.65 -2.36 22.15
CA LYS A 187 13.33 -1.43 21.26
C LYS A 187 12.65 -1.38 19.90
N GLU A 188 12.37 -2.53 19.28
CA GLU A 188 11.70 -2.59 17.98
C GLU A 188 10.26 -2.08 18.05
N SER A 189 9.54 -2.42 19.12
CA SER A 189 8.18 -1.90 19.38
C SER A 189 8.15 -0.37 19.39
N ASN A 190 9.12 0.25 20.07
CA ASN A 190 9.25 1.70 20.12
C ASN A 190 9.67 2.31 18.76
N LEU A 191 10.41 1.57 17.93
CA LEU A 191 10.82 2.02 16.60
C LEU A 191 9.66 1.95 15.59
N VAL A 192 8.86 0.89 15.61
CA VAL A 192 7.76 0.71 14.65
C VAL A 192 6.54 1.57 14.98
N LYS A 193 6.28 1.78 16.28
CA LYS A 193 5.14 2.56 16.75
C LYS A 193 5.29 4.03 16.36
N GLY A 194 4.36 4.53 15.56
CA GLY A 194 4.36 5.91 15.06
C GLY A 194 5.40 6.17 13.96
N SER A 195 5.93 5.13 13.32
CA SER A 195 6.96 5.26 12.26
C SER A 195 6.44 5.75 10.90
N ILE A 196 5.13 6.00 10.78
CA ILE A 196 4.49 6.50 9.55
C ILE A 196 3.72 7.79 9.84
N ASP A 197 3.77 8.73 8.90
CA ASP A 197 3.04 9.99 8.93
C ASP A 197 1.64 9.88 8.33
N PHE A 198 1.49 8.99 7.34
CA PHE A 198 0.23 8.72 6.65
C PHE A 198 0.10 7.24 6.25
N ILE A 199 -1.13 6.84 5.98
CA ILE A 199 -1.46 5.55 5.37
C ILE A 199 -2.00 5.80 3.95
N GLY A 200 -1.48 5.07 2.98
CA GLY A 200 -2.09 4.94 1.67
C GLY A 200 -2.96 3.69 1.64
N ILE A 201 -4.19 3.81 1.17
CA ILE A 201 -5.14 2.68 1.12
C ILE A 201 -5.31 2.28 -0.34
N ASN A 202 -5.04 1.01 -0.67
CA ASN A 202 -5.42 0.44 -1.95
C ASN A 202 -6.69 -0.38 -1.74
N PHE A 203 -7.85 0.11 -2.22
CA PHE A 203 -9.14 -0.57 -2.04
C PHE A 203 -9.76 -0.93 -3.39
N TYR A 204 -10.21 -2.18 -3.53
CA TYR A 204 -10.79 -2.70 -4.78
C TYR A 204 -12.14 -3.41 -4.57
N HIS A 205 -12.22 -4.29 -3.57
CA HIS A 205 -13.36 -5.19 -3.40
C HIS A 205 -13.72 -5.40 -1.93
N SER A 206 -14.93 -5.93 -1.72
CA SER A 206 -15.38 -6.43 -0.43
C SER A 206 -15.78 -7.89 -0.56
N PHE A 207 -15.60 -8.66 0.51
CA PHE A 207 -15.89 -10.07 0.61
C PHE A 207 -16.91 -10.34 1.69
N PHE A 208 -17.81 -11.30 1.43
CA PHE A 208 -18.62 -11.92 2.48
C PHE A 208 -17.84 -13.04 3.15
N VAL A 209 -17.75 -12.99 4.47
CA VAL A 209 -16.96 -13.88 5.30
C VAL A 209 -17.88 -14.84 6.03
N LYS A 210 -17.66 -16.13 5.80
CA LYS A 210 -18.32 -17.20 6.55
C LYS A 210 -17.32 -17.77 7.54
N ASN A 211 -17.77 -18.08 8.75
CA ASN A 211 -16.98 -18.85 9.70
C ASN A 211 -16.65 -20.22 9.09
N SER A 212 -15.36 -20.53 9.04
CA SER A 212 -14.90 -21.87 8.72
C SER A 212 -14.69 -22.63 10.03
N VAL A 213 -15.40 -23.73 10.18
CA VAL A 213 -15.05 -24.80 11.13
C VAL A 213 -13.97 -25.64 10.45
N GLY A 214 -12.75 -25.10 10.37
CA GLY A 214 -11.59 -25.88 9.93
C GLY A 214 -11.26 -26.94 10.97
N ASN A 215 -10.97 -28.17 10.53
CA ASN A 215 -10.35 -29.19 11.40
C ASN A 215 -9.05 -28.63 12.01
N PRO A 216 -8.76 -28.96 13.29
CA PRO A 216 -7.65 -28.39 14.05
C PRO A 216 -6.28 -28.59 13.41
#